data_AF-A0A5D4S3V0-F1
#
_entry.id   AF-A0A5D4S3V0-F1
#
_cell.length_a   1.000
_cell.length_b   1.000
_cell.length_c   1.000
_cell.angle_alpha   90.00
_cell.angle_beta   90.00
_cell.angle_gamma   90.00
#
_symmetry.space_group_name_H-M   'P 1'
#
loop_
_entity.id
_entity.type
_entity.pdbx_description
1 polymer ?
#
loop_
_entity_poly.entity_id
_entity_poly.type
_entity_poly.pdbx_seq_one_letter_code
_entity_poly.pdbx_strand_id
1 'polypeptide(L)'
;MTKQELVKEILAIKKVDSKPNLLKKKQDELKDILSKLENEVEEKEEVQPELKPKPQKKKVELDDVVACRNLTSGRLVYISKKTGFESVWSEYGDVEYLPVSELLTMKSSQPKFLKDPWMFIDDEEVADYLGLTKLYETIIPVDDVEDFFEMSANEARQILPKLPKGTKTLLSERARQGIQNGSLNNLQLIKLLEQELQIDLINLMD
;
A
#
# COMPACT_ATOMS: atom_id res chain seq x y z
N MET A 1 5.68 -12.13 -56.32
CA MET A 1 4.83 -12.41 -55.15
C MET A 1 5.03 -11.29 -54.13
N THR A 2 3.97 -10.55 -53.81
CA THR A 2 4.04 -9.36 -52.94
C THR A 2 4.04 -9.76 -51.46
N LYS A 3 4.52 -8.87 -50.57
CA LYS A 3 4.49 -9.09 -49.10
C LYS A 3 3.06 -9.39 -48.60
N GLN A 4 2.03 -8.86 -49.27
CA GLN A 4 0.62 -9.13 -48.95
C GLN A 4 0.17 -10.53 -49.41
N GLU A 5 0.69 -11.04 -50.52
CA GLU A 5 0.42 -12.40 -51.00
C GLU A 5 1.06 -13.45 -50.08
N LEU A 6 2.31 -13.24 -49.65
CA LEU A 6 2.99 -14.12 -48.70
C LEU A 6 2.27 -14.19 -47.34
N VAL A 7 1.75 -13.05 -46.84
CA VAL A 7 0.97 -13.03 -45.60
C VAL A 7 -0.34 -13.80 -45.73
N LYS A 8 -1.04 -13.69 -46.87
CA LYS A 8 -2.27 -14.45 -47.14
C LYS A 8 -2.01 -15.96 -47.24
N GLU A 9 -0.89 -16.34 -47.85
CA GLU A 9 -0.50 -17.75 -48.01
C GLU A 9 -0.07 -18.38 -46.66
N ILE A 10 0.66 -17.63 -45.82
CA ILE A 10 1.03 -18.06 -44.47
C ILE A 10 -0.20 -18.21 -43.55
N LEU A 11 -1.20 -17.32 -43.68
CA LEU A 11 -2.46 -17.41 -42.95
C LEU A 11 -3.34 -18.60 -43.41
N ALA A 12 -3.15 -19.11 -44.63
CA ALA A 12 -3.88 -20.25 -45.16
C ALA A 12 -3.24 -21.62 -44.81
N ILE A 13 -1.92 -21.67 -44.60
CA ILE A 13 -1.16 -22.93 -44.42
C ILE A 13 -1.02 -23.35 -42.95
N LYS A 14 -1.06 -22.41 -42.01
CA LYS A 14 -1.16 -22.71 -40.58
C LYS A 14 -2.53 -22.23 -40.14
N LYS A 15 -3.35 -23.08 -39.53
CA LYS A 15 -4.64 -22.75 -38.91
C LYS A 15 -4.48 -21.68 -37.81
N VAL A 16 -4.02 -20.48 -38.15
CA VAL A 16 -3.75 -19.37 -37.25
C VAL A 16 -4.85 -18.36 -37.52
N ASP A 17 -5.70 -18.20 -36.52
CA ASP A 17 -6.86 -17.31 -36.59
C ASP A 17 -6.45 -15.91 -37.03
N SER A 18 -7.27 -15.32 -37.89
CA SER A 18 -7.09 -13.95 -38.35
C SER A 18 -7.02 -12.99 -37.14
N LYS A 19 -6.23 -11.90 -37.23
CA LYS A 19 -6.14 -10.88 -36.17
C LYS A 19 -7.51 -10.39 -35.64
N PRO A 20 -8.54 -10.20 -36.48
CA PRO A 20 -9.90 -9.92 -36.01
C PRO A 20 -10.51 -11.05 -35.17
N ASN A 21 -10.32 -12.32 -35.55
CA ASN A 21 -10.80 -13.47 -34.78
C ASN A 21 -10.07 -13.61 -33.44
N LEU A 22 -8.77 -13.30 -33.38
CA LEU A 22 -8.00 -13.30 -32.13
C LEU A 22 -8.48 -12.21 -31.16
N LEU A 23 -8.82 -11.01 -31.67
CA LEU A 23 -9.41 -9.96 -30.84
C LEU A 23 -10.80 -10.34 -30.33
N LYS A 24 -11.63 -10.93 -31.20
CA LYS A 24 -12.97 -11.38 -30.84
C LYS A 24 -12.92 -12.48 -29.77
N LYS A 25 -12.01 -13.45 -29.93
CA LYS A 25 -11.78 -14.52 -28.95
C LYS A 25 -11.33 -13.96 -27.59
N LYS A 26 -10.42 -12.98 -27.55
CA LYS A 26 -10.04 -12.31 -26.30
C LYS A 26 -11.19 -11.51 -25.67
N GLN A 27 -12.06 -10.91 -26.48
CA GLN A 27 -13.25 -10.23 -25.97
C GLN A 27 -14.29 -11.21 -25.42
N ASP A 28 -14.44 -12.38 -26.04
CA ASP A 28 -15.35 -13.42 -25.58
C ASP A 28 -14.81 -14.05 -24.27
N GLU A 29 -13.50 -14.31 -24.16
CA GLU A 29 -12.85 -14.74 -22.91
C GLU A 29 -13.03 -13.72 -21.77
N LEU A 30 -12.93 -12.41 -22.08
CA LEU A 30 -13.10 -11.35 -21.09
C LEU A 30 -14.57 -11.23 -20.63
N LYS A 31 -15.53 -11.44 -21.53
CA LYS A 31 -16.97 -11.48 -21.21
C LYS A 31 -17.33 -12.70 -20.37
N ASP A 32 -16.72 -13.85 -20.63
CA ASP A 32 -16.89 -15.05 -19.82
C ASP A 32 -16.30 -14.89 -18.41
N ILE A 33 -15.21 -14.13 -18.26
CA ILE A 33 -14.67 -13.79 -16.94
C ILE A 33 -15.59 -12.79 -16.21
N LEU A 34 -16.08 -11.76 -16.90
CA LEU A 34 -17.02 -10.80 -16.33
C LEU A 34 -18.32 -11.47 -15.88
N SER A 35 -18.89 -12.37 -16.68
CA SER A 35 -20.10 -13.10 -16.30
C SER A 35 -19.86 -14.09 -15.17
N LYS A 36 -18.68 -14.70 -15.07
CA LYS A 36 -18.29 -15.52 -13.90
C LYS A 36 -18.12 -14.69 -12.63
N LEU A 37 -17.55 -13.49 -12.74
CA LEU A 37 -17.43 -12.57 -11.60
C LEU A 37 -18.79 -12.01 -11.17
N GLU A 38 -19.67 -11.68 -12.12
CA GLU A 38 -21.06 -11.28 -11.85
C GLU A 38 -21.85 -12.43 -11.19
N ASN A 39 -21.67 -13.67 -11.65
CA ASN A 39 -22.27 -14.85 -11.02
C ASN A 39 -21.66 -15.18 -9.64
N GLU A 40 -20.36 -14.95 -9.39
CA GLU A 40 -19.76 -15.08 -8.04
C GLU A 40 -20.25 -13.98 -7.08
N VAL A 41 -20.71 -12.85 -7.62
CA VAL A 41 -21.38 -11.77 -6.87
C VAL A 41 -22.86 -12.13 -6.65
N GLU A 42 -23.56 -12.69 -7.64
CA GLU A 42 -24.96 -13.12 -7.53
C GLU A 42 -25.17 -14.41 -6.72
N GLU A 43 -24.24 -15.38 -6.72
CA GLU A 43 -24.28 -16.56 -5.83
C GLU A 43 -24.09 -16.17 -4.36
N LYS A 44 -23.58 -14.96 -4.08
CA LYS A 44 -23.60 -14.36 -2.73
C LYS A 44 -24.91 -13.63 -2.42
N GLU A 45 -25.76 -13.34 -3.42
CA GLU A 45 -26.86 -12.39 -3.31
C GLU A 45 -28.29 -12.97 -3.41
N GLU A 46 -28.51 -14.24 -3.75
CA GLU A 46 -29.87 -14.83 -3.69
C GLU A 46 -30.11 -15.72 -2.45
N VAL A 47 -30.40 -15.07 -1.32
CA VAL A 47 -31.31 -15.59 -0.29
C VAL A 47 -32.25 -14.44 0.10
N GLN A 48 -33.56 -14.66 -0.04
CA GLN A 48 -34.64 -13.77 0.44
C GLN A 48 -34.39 -13.33 1.91
N PRO A 49 -34.87 -12.16 2.35
CA PRO A 49 -34.26 -11.37 3.43
C PRO A 49 -34.51 -12.00 4.80
N GLU A 50 -33.72 -13.00 5.14
CA GLU A 50 -33.31 -13.23 6.50
C GLU A 50 -32.10 -12.34 6.72
N LEU A 51 -32.20 -11.43 7.68
CA LEU A 51 -31.14 -10.51 8.10
C LEU A 51 -29.86 -11.32 8.38
N LYS A 52 -29.05 -11.62 7.37
CA LYS A 52 -27.67 -12.05 7.56
C LYS A 52 -27.06 -10.91 8.38
N PRO A 53 -26.61 -11.16 9.62
CA PRO A 53 -26.00 -10.09 10.38
C PRO A 53 -24.87 -9.56 9.49
N LYS A 54 -24.89 -8.24 9.20
CA LYS A 54 -23.66 -7.51 8.84
C LYS A 54 -22.57 -8.13 9.70
N PRO A 55 -21.38 -8.49 9.17
CA PRO A 55 -20.30 -8.99 10.03
C PRO A 55 -20.30 -8.09 11.25
N GLN A 56 -20.72 -8.64 12.39
CA GLN A 56 -20.97 -7.81 13.55
C GLN A 56 -19.61 -7.22 13.83
N LYS A 57 -19.46 -5.90 13.64
CA LYS A 57 -18.22 -5.20 14.00
C LYS A 57 -17.84 -5.76 15.34
N LYS A 58 -16.72 -6.49 15.40
CA LYS A 58 -16.35 -7.16 16.65
C LYS A 58 -16.31 -6.05 17.68
N LYS A 59 -16.97 -6.27 18.81
CA LYS A 59 -17.01 -5.22 19.83
C LYS A 59 -15.58 -5.09 20.34
N VAL A 60 -14.90 -4.03 19.94
CA VAL A 60 -13.54 -3.73 20.37
C VAL A 60 -13.53 -3.65 21.90
N GLU A 61 -12.78 -4.55 22.53
CA GLU A 61 -12.59 -4.60 23.96
C GLU A 61 -11.30 -3.87 24.35
N LEU A 62 -11.25 -3.33 25.58
CA LEU A 62 -10.11 -2.54 26.04
C LEU A 62 -8.85 -3.38 26.27
N ASP A 63 -9.04 -4.67 26.50
CA ASP A 63 -7.98 -5.65 26.75
C ASP A 63 -7.54 -6.35 25.45
N ASP A 64 -8.21 -6.07 24.32
CA ASP A 64 -7.77 -6.57 23.01
C ASP A 64 -6.38 -6.02 22.72
N VAL A 65 -5.51 -6.92 22.25
CA VAL A 65 -4.13 -6.61 21.89
C VAL A 65 -4.02 -6.54 20.38
N VAL A 66 -3.52 -5.43 19.85
CA VAL A 66 -3.41 -5.18 18.42
C VAL A 66 -1.97 -4.94 17.99
N ALA A 67 -1.66 -5.40 16.78
CA ALA A 67 -0.40 -5.16 16.12
C ALA A 67 -0.29 -3.68 15.71
N CYS A 68 0.85 -3.08 16.06
CA CYS A 68 1.16 -1.68 15.85
C CYS A 68 2.52 -1.59 15.18
N ARG A 69 2.59 -1.01 13.99
CA ARG A 69 3.79 -0.94 13.15
C ARG A 69 4.49 0.41 13.25
N ASN A 70 5.82 0.44 13.33
CA ASN A 70 6.60 1.66 13.29
C ASN A 70 6.68 2.24 11.86
N LEU A 71 6.36 3.52 11.70
CA LEU A 71 6.47 4.26 10.45
C LEU A 71 7.62 5.28 10.44
N THR A 72 8.40 5.36 11.51
CA THR A 72 9.58 6.23 11.60
C THR A 72 10.82 5.52 11.07
N SER A 73 11.83 6.27 10.60
CA SER A 73 13.05 5.68 10.03
C SER A 73 13.95 4.98 11.04
N GLY A 74 13.66 5.08 12.34
CA GLY A 74 14.49 4.50 13.38
C GLY A 74 13.69 4.11 14.62
N ARG A 75 14.40 4.01 15.74
CA ARG A 75 13.82 3.56 17.00
C ARG A 75 12.67 4.47 17.45
N LEU A 76 11.50 3.86 17.67
CA LEU A 76 10.33 4.51 18.26
C LEU A 76 10.12 4.00 19.68
N VAL A 77 9.91 4.91 20.63
CA VAL A 77 9.69 4.55 22.04
C VAL A 77 8.43 5.23 22.53
N TYR A 78 7.45 4.44 22.95
CA TYR A 78 6.26 4.90 23.63
C TYR A 78 6.38 4.62 25.12
N ILE A 79 6.19 5.65 25.95
CA ILE A 79 6.09 5.51 27.41
C ILE A 79 4.81 6.21 27.86
N SER A 80 3.90 5.45 28.44
CA SER A 80 2.65 5.96 28.99
C SER A 80 2.89 6.73 30.27
N LYS A 81 2.55 8.03 30.27
CA LYS A 81 2.64 8.85 31.48
C LYS A 81 1.62 8.45 32.56
N LYS A 82 0.57 7.70 32.18
CA LYS A 82 -0.53 7.34 33.07
C LYS A 82 -0.35 5.94 33.67
N THR A 83 -0.01 4.96 32.83
CA THR A 83 0.08 3.54 33.23
C THR A 83 1.52 3.10 33.47
N GLY A 84 2.51 3.86 32.98
CA GLY A 84 3.91 3.43 32.95
C GLY A 84 4.21 2.38 31.88
N PHE A 85 3.23 2.02 31.04
CA PHE A 85 3.42 1.08 29.94
C PHE A 85 4.49 1.57 28.98
N GLU A 86 5.42 0.69 28.60
CA GLU A 86 6.50 0.98 27.67
C GLU A 86 6.45 0.01 26.49
N SER A 87 6.62 0.54 25.28
CA SER A 87 6.82 -0.25 24.07
C SER A 87 7.90 0.40 23.21
N VAL A 88 8.72 -0.45 22.60
CA VAL A 88 9.91 -0.05 21.86
C VAL A 88 9.91 -0.79 20.53
N TRP A 89 9.88 -0.03 19.44
CA TRP A 89 10.16 -0.52 18.10
C TRP A 89 11.62 -0.19 17.77
N SER A 90 12.38 -1.15 17.27
CA SER A 90 13.81 -0.97 17.01
C SER A 90 14.05 -0.16 15.73
N GLU A 91 13.28 -0.46 14.68
CA GLU A 91 13.42 0.14 13.36
C GLU A 91 12.08 0.27 12.63
N TYR A 92 12.12 0.81 11.42
CA TYR A 92 10.93 0.94 10.57
C TYR A 92 10.31 -0.43 10.27
N GLY A 93 8.98 -0.50 10.24
CA GLY A 93 8.27 -1.72 9.89
C GLY A 93 8.19 -2.74 11.04
N ASP A 94 8.96 -2.57 12.11
CA ASP A 94 8.80 -3.35 13.33
C ASP A 94 7.38 -3.28 13.85
N VAL A 95 6.91 -4.38 14.42
CA VAL A 95 5.56 -4.52 14.96
C VAL A 95 5.65 -4.83 16.44
N GLU A 96 4.92 -4.07 17.25
CA GLU A 96 4.72 -4.33 18.66
C GLU A 96 3.23 -4.46 18.96
N TYR A 97 2.92 -5.12 20.06
CA TYR A 97 1.55 -5.49 20.41
C TYR A 97 1.08 -4.68 21.61
N LEU A 98 0.08 -3.82 21.39
CA LEU A 98 -0.43 -2.91 22.41
C LEU A 98 -1.90 -3.20 22.73
N PRO A 99 -2.32 -3.09 24.00
CA PRO A 99 -3.73 -3.18 24.33
C PRO A 99 -4.48 -1.91 23.88
N VAL A 100 -5.73 -2.05 23.47
CA VAL A 100 -6.58 -0.93 23.01
C VAL A 100 -6.73 0.16 24.08
N SER A 101 -6.79 -0.22 25.35
CA SER A 101 -6.77 0.71 26.49
C SER A 101 -5.56 1.65 26.48
N GLU A 102 -4.41 1.16 26.04
CA GLU A 102 -3.20 1.96 25.95
C GLU A 102 -3.21 2.84 24.69
N LEU A 103 -3.77 2.37 23.57
CA LEU A 103 -3.98 3.20 22.38
C LEU A 103 -4.91 4.39 22.65
N LEU A 104 -5.93 4.23 23.49
CA LEU A 104 -6.77 5.35 23.96
C LEU A 104 -5.96 6.35 24.81
N THR A 105 -5.09 5.84 25.67
CA THR A 105 -4.19 6.67 26.49
C THR A 105 -3.18 7.42 25.62
N MET A 106 -2.63 6.76 24.60
CA MET A 106 -1.74 7.35 23.59
C MET A 106 -2.46 8.44 22.79
N LYS A 107 -3.68 8.18 22.31
CA LYS A 107 -4.50 9.13 21.55
C LYS A 107 -4.75 10.44 22.30
N SER A 108 -4.90 10.37 23.62
CA SER A 108 -5.15 11.54 24.47
C SER A 108 -3.87 12.24 24.91
N SER A 109 -2.83 11.50 25.29
CA SER A 109 -1.62 12.05 25.91
C SER A 109 -0.49 12.36 24.91
N GLN A 110 -0.37 11.57 23.85
CA GLN A 110 0.71 11.62 22.87
C GLN A 110 0.16 11.41 21.44
N PRO A 111 -0.79 12.27 20.98
CA PRO A 111 -1.53 12.04 19.74
C PRO A 111 -0.66 11.99 18.48
N LYS A 112 0.59 12.48 18.51
CA LYS A 112 1.50 12.43 17.36
C LYS A 112 1.75 11.01 16.87
N PHE A 113 1.78 10.03 17.77
CA PHE A 113 1.91 8.62 17.39
C PHE A 113 0.85 8.19 16.36
N LEU A 114 -0.36 8.71 16.48
CA LEU A 114 -1.51 8.31 15.66
C LEU A 114 -1.89 9.35 14.60
N LYS A 115 -1.78 10.66 14.89
CA LYS A 115 -2.26 11.76 14.02
C LYS A 115 -1.22 12.28 13.03
N ASP A 116 0.04 12.32 13.45
CA ASP A 116 1.20 12.58 12.57
C ASP A 116 1.94 11.26 12.45
N PRO A 117 1.29 10.25 11.85
CA PRO A 117 1.41 8.84 12.23
C PRO A 117 2.88 8.42 12.29
N TRP A 118 3.37 8.22 13.51
CA TRP A 118 4.64 7.54 13.76
C TRP A 118 4.45 6.04 13.82
N MET A 119 3.21 5.59 14.02
CA MET A 119 2.81 4.20 13.97
C MET A 119 1.50 4.00 13.22
N PHE A 120 1.33 2.79 12.70
CA PHE A 120 0.12 2.31 12.06
C PHE A 120 -0.48 1.17 12.88
N ILE A 121 -1.81 1.11 13.00
CA ILE A 121 -2.51 0.02 13.70
C ILE A 121 -2.99 -0.97 12.65
N ASP A 122 -2.48 -2.20 12.69
CA ASP A 122 -2.79 -3.30 11.76
C ASP A 122 -4.15 -3.97 12.14
N ASP A 123 -5.16 -3.16 12.46
CA ASP A 123 -6.54 -3.59 12.76
C ASP A 123 -7.53 -2.47 12.41
N GLU A 124 -8.32 -2.68 11.36
CA GLU A 124 -9.28 -1.70 10.85
C GLU A 124 -10.42 -1.40 11.84
N GLU A 125 -10.87 -2.40 12.61
CA GLU A 125 -11.96 -2.23 13.57
C GLU A 125 -11.50 -1.36 14.75
N VAL A 126 -10.26 -1.57 15.21
CA VAL A 126 -9.66 -0.73 16.26
C VAL A 126 -9.31 0.66 15.74
N ALA A 127 -8.82 0.78 14.51
CA ALA A 127 -8.58 2.08 13.88
C ALA A 127 -9.89 2.89 13.75
N ASP A 128 -10.99 2.25 13.37
CA ASP A 128 -12.33 2.85 13.30
C ASP A 128 -12.85 3.25 14.68
N TYR A 129 -12.70 2.36 15.67
CA TYR A 129 -13.02 2.66 17.07
C TYR A 129 -12.25 3.87 17.60
N LEU A 130 -10.98 4.02 17.21
CA LEU A 130 -10.14 5.17 17.53
C LEU A 130 -10.39 6.38 16.63
N GLY A 131 -11.30 6.30 15.65
CA GLY A 131 -11.63 7.40 14.74
C GLY A 131 -10.47 7.81 13.82
N LEU A 132 -9.62 6.85 13.44
CA LEU A 132 -8.46 7.04 12.58
C LEU A 132 -8.72 6.67 11.12
N THR A 133 -9.88 6.08 10.79
CA THR A 133 -10.22 5.57 9.45
C THR A 133 -9.89 6.54 8.32
N LYS A 134 -10.39 7.79 8.40
CA LYS A 134 -10.15 8.81 7.37
C LYS A 134 -8.68 9.21 7.22
N LEU A 135 -7.94 9.19 8.33
CA LEU A 135 -6.52 9.47 8.32
C LEU A 135 -5.78 8.32 7.62
N TYR A 136 -6.16 7.08 7.94
CA TYR A 136 -5.53 5.87 7.43
C TYR A 136 -5.88 5.61 5.95
N GLU A 137 -7.06 5.98 5.47
CA GLU A 137 -7.42 5.96 4.03
C GLU A 137 -6.44 6.77 3.16
N THR A 138 -5.77 7.76 3.75
CA THR A 138 -4.78 8.58 3.04
C THR A 138 -3.36 8.10 3.24
N ILE A 139 -3.10 7.25 4.24
CA ILE A 139 -1.77 6.74 4.55
C ILE A 139 -1.61 5.42 3.82
N ILE A 140 -0.65 5.37 2.92
CA ILE A 140 -0.21 4.11 2.33
C ILE A 140 0.96 3.64 3.21
N PRO A 141 0.80 2.57 4.01
CA PRO A 141 1.96 1.86 4.53
C PRO A 141 2.70 1.35 3.31
N VAL A 142 3.97 1.73 3.20
CA VAL A 142 4.84 1.11 2.20
C VAL A 142 5.44 -0.08 2.93
N ASP A 143 4.82 -1.25 2.77
CA ASP A 143 5.26 -2.48 3.45
C ASP A 143 6.75 -2.77 3.16
N ASP A 144 7.20 -2.40 1.96
CA ASP A 144 8.60 -2.41 1.56
C ASP A 144 8.98 -1.11 0.84
N VAL A 145 9.83 -0.31 1.46
CA VAL A 145 10.32 0.97 0.89
C VAL A 145 11.08 0.73 -0.42
N GLU A 146 11.62 -0.47 -0.60
CA GLU A 146 12.26 -0.88 -1.83
C GLU A 146 11.27 -0.92 -3.00
N ASP A 147 10.01 -1.35 -2.78
CA ASP A 147 8.95 -1.35 -3.80
C ASP A 147 8.68 0.07 -4.33
N PHE A 148 8.78 1.08 -3.47
CA PHE A 148 8.60 2.48 -3.89
C PHE A 148 9.66 2.89 -4.93
N PHE A 149 10.89 2.37 -4.80
CA PHE A 149 11.97 2.68 -5.74
C PHE A 149 11.84 1.94 -7.08
N GLU A 150 11.03 0.89 -7.14
CA GLU A 150 10.70 0.17 -8.37
C GLU A 150 9.57 0.83 -9.18
N MET A 151 8.80 1.73 -8.55
CA MET A 151 7.69 2.43 -9.20
C MET A 151 8.15 3.39 -10.29
N SER A 152 7.25 3.67 -11.24
CA SER A 152 7.46 4.76 -12.18
C SER A 152 7.40 6.12 -11.45
N ALA A 153 8.13 7.12 -11.96
CA ALA A 153 8.10 8.47 -11.40
C ALA A 153 6.68 9.09 -11.40
N ASN A 154 5.78 8.63 -12.28
CA ASN A 154 4.39 9.09 -12.32
C ASN A 154 3.56 8.51 -11.17
N GLU A 155 3.73 7.23 -10.84
CA GLU A 155 3.08 6.58 -9.71
C GLU A 155 3.61 7.13 -8.39
N ALA A 156 4.93 7.21 -8.27
CA ALA A 156 5.61 7.79 -7.11
C ALA A 156 5.13 9.21 -6.82
N ARG A 157 4.90 10.05 -7.84
CA ARG A 157 4.40 11.42 -7.69
C ARG A 157 3.00 11.48 -7.06
N GLN A 158 2.16 10.46 -7.25
CA GLN A 158 0.82 10.42 -6.67
C GLN A 158 0.81 9.90 -5.23
N ILE A 159 1.77 9.04 -4.90
CA ILE A 159 1.89 8.37 -3.60
C ILE A 159 2.68 9.23 -2.61
N LEU A 160 3.83 9.76 -3.04
CA LEU A 160 4.79 10.47 -2.19
C LEU A 160 4.16 11.57 -1.32
N PRO A 161 3.24 12.43 -1.82
CA PRO A 161 2.64 13.48 -1.00
C PRO A 161 1.81 12.95 0.17
N LYS A 162 1.18 11.78 -0.01
CA LYS A 162 0.28 11.13 0.94
C LYS A 162 1.00 10.37 2.05
N LEU A 163 2.31 10.13 1.87
CA LEU A 163 3.08 9.37 2.83
C LEU A 163 3.29 10.14 4.15
N PRO A 164 3.28 9.43 5.29
CA PRO A 164 3.69 9.96 6.58
C PRO A 164 5.06 10.62 6.54
N LYS A 165 5.28 11.60 7.42
CA LYS A 165 6.60 12.26 7.57
C LYS A 165 7.71 11.26 7.89
N GLY A 166 7.41 10.25 8.72
CA GLY A 166 8.36 9.18 9.04
C GLY A 166 8.80 8.42 7.79
N THR A 167 7.84 7.94 6.99
CA THR A 167 8.09 7.24 5.73
C THR A 167 8.85 8.11 4.71
N LYS A 168 8.53 9.41 4.60
CA LYS A 168 9.28 10.34 3.73
C LYS A 168 10.73 10.49 4.17
N THR A 169 10.97 10.51 5.47
CA THR A 169 12.33 10.59 6.03
C THR A 169 13.10 9.31 5.72
N LEU A 170 12.47 8.15 5.92
CA LEU A 170 13.05 6.87 5.55
C LEU A 170 13.36 6.76 4.06
N LEU A 171 12.43 7.18 3.18
CA LEU A 171 12.66 7.25 1.74
C LEU A 171 13.87 8.12 1.39
N SER A 172 14.04 9.25 2.08
CA SER A 172 15.20 10.12 1.87
C SER A 172 16.51 9.43 2.23
N GLU A 173 16.55 8.71 3.35
CA GLU A 173 17.73 7.96 3.82
C GLU A 173 18.06 6.79 2.89
N ARG A 174 17.05 5.98 2.54
CA ARG A 174 17.20 4.82 1.64
C ARG A 174 17.56 5.24 0.22
N ALA A 175 17.02 6.36 -0.28
CA ALA A 175 17.38 6.89 -1.60
C ALA A 175 18.87 7.28 -1.65
N ARG A 176 19.41 7.92 -0.60
CA ARG A 176 20.84 8.25 -0.53
C ARG A 176 21.70 6.99 -0.57
N GLN A 177 21.35 5.98 0.22
CA GLN A 177 22.06 4.69 0.25
C GLN A 177 21.99 3.98 -1.11
N GLY A 178 20.81 3.95 -1.72
CA GLY A 178 20.56 3.34 -3.03
C GLY A 178 21.33 4.01 -4.17
N ILE A 179 21.49 5.33 -4.14
CA ILE A 179 22.30 6.03 -5.14
C ILE A 179 23.78 5.67 -4.95
N GLN A 180 24.27 5.72 -3.71
CA GLN A 180 25.68 5.44 -3.38
C GLN A 180 26.10 4.00 -3.69
N ASN A 181 25.21 3.02 -3.48
CA ASN A 181 25.49 1.61 -3.76
C ASN A 181 25.10 1.19 -5.20
N GLY A 182 24.50 2.09 -5.98
CA GLY A 182 24.08 1.86 -7.36
C GLY A 182 22.75 1.12 -7.55
N SER A 183 22.00 0.81 -6.48
CA SER A 183 20.69 0.15 -6.57
C SER A 183 19.56 1.08 -7.00
N LEU A 184 19.70 2.40 -6.81
CA LEU A 184 18.76 3.43 -7.28
C LEU A 184 19.43 4.31 -8.34
N ASN A 185 19.11 4.06 -9.61
CA ASN A 185 19.67 4.78 -10.77
C ASN A 185 18.61 5.48 -11.65
N ASN A 186 17.33 5.42 -11.27
CA ASN A 186 16.25 6.06 -12.00
C ASN A 186 16.28 7.59 -11.82
N LEU A 187 16.91 8.29 -12.76
CA LEU A 187 17.09 9.76 -12.72
C LEU A 187 15.77 10.54 -12.58
N GLN A 188 14.67 10.06 -13.16
CA GLN A 188 13.38 10.75 -13.07
C GLN A 188 12.80 10.65 -11.66
N LEU A 189 12.92 9.48 -11.04
CA LEU A 189 12.49 9.25 -9.67
C LEU A 189 13.36 10.03 -8.68
N ILE A 190 14.69 10.05 -8.89
CA ILE A 190 15.63 10.82 -8.06
C ILE A 190 15.30 12.32 -8.11
N LYS A 191 15.06 12.87 -9.30
CA LYS A 191 14.64 14.28 -9.46
C LYS A 191 13.32 14.57 -8.75
N LEU A 192 12.36 13.66 -8.84
CA LEU A 192 11.08 13.80 -8.13
C LEU A 192 11.31 13.86 -6.62
N LEU A 193 12.10 12.93 -6.06
CA LEU A 193 12.41 12.88 -4.63
C LEU A 193 13.12 14.16 -4.16
N GLU A 194 14.13 14.62 -4.91
CA GLU A 194 14.86 15.86 -4.62
C GLU A 194 13.92 17.09 -4.59
N GLN A 195 13.00 17.19 -5.54
CA GLN A 195 12.03 18.29 -5.61
C GLN A 195 10.98 18.24 -4.48
N GLU A 196 10.35 17.09 -4.27
CA GLU A 196 9.22 16.94 -3.35
C GLU A 196 9.67 16.87 -1.89
N LEU A 197 10.85 16.30 -1.61
CA LEU A 197 11.38 16.17 -0.25
C LEU A 197 12.40 17.27 0.10
N GLN A 198 12.77 18.12 -0.86
CA GLN A 198 13.74 19.21 -0.68
C GLN A 198 15.10 18.71 -0.16
N ILE A 199 15.66 17.72 -0.84
CA ILE A 199 16.90 17.03 -0.47
C ILE A 199 17.88 16.98 -1.65
N ASP A 200 19.18 17.12 -1.40
CA ASP A 200 20.18 16.96 -2.47
C ASP A 200 20.50 15.48 -2.71
N LEU A 201 20.14 14.95 -3.88
CA LEU A 201 20.39 13.56 -4.29
C LEU A 201 21.20 13.45 -5.58
N ILE A 202 20.98 14.31 -6.57
CA ILE A 202 21.64 14.24 -7.89
C ILE A 202 23.16 14.33 -7.75
N ASN A 203 23.66 15.11 -6.80
CA ASN A 203 25.09 15.27 -6.55
C ASN A 203 25.77 14.00 -6.00
N LEU A 204 24.99 12.97 -5.64
CA LEU A 204 25.49 11.67 -5.19
C LEU A 204 25.62 10.67 -6.34
N MET A 205 25.16 11.01 -7.54
CA MET A 205 25.29 10.18 -8.73
C MET A 205 26.67 10.40 -9.36
N ASP A 206 27.47 9.33 -9.44
CA ASP A 206 28.79 9.31 -10.12
C ASP A 206 28.66 9.30 -11.66
#